data_AF-A0A968QAZ4-F1
#
_entry.id   AF-A0A968QAZ4-F1
#
_cell.length_a   1.000
_cell.length_b   1.000
_cell.length_c   1.000
_cell.angle_alpha   90.00
_cell.angle_beta   90.00
_cell.angle_gamma   90.00
#
_symmetry.space_group_name_H-M   'P 1'
#
loop_
_entity.id
_entity.type
_entity.pdbx_description
1 polymer ?
#
loop_
_entity_poly.entity_id
_entity_poly.type
_entity_poly.pdbx_seq_one_letter_code
_entity_poly.pdbx_strand_id
1 'polypeptide(L)'
;MAVLFSLSGFGLSLQDYTIQDDARQHVFWLQRLGDRELFRDDLIADYFSSVAPAGYKFVYWLGNLLGIEPLVFNKILPLLLGVGTTVYLFLVTLEIFPVPLAGLFASLLLNQNLWLLDDLVSGTPRSFLYILFLGFIYYLLRQQLFPCLLFIVLQGLFYPQIVLISAGILSLNLITQKQGKYFYLAGLLVAVITVGIYKLQTAEFSQVITLAQARQLPEFYPAGRSAFFSDRPWHFWLVGKQSGFFPFEWQYFLMCSFGLLLPLMCKFPRTFALTKKITAKSKIIWQIIFISFIWYGLAHLMLFRLHLPSRYSQHTGRLAIALLSGITLAILLHQLIQKVAAHSRTRQVIITAIAIGALLYPTYAVQAYPQRLGYVTANNPELYQFLQRQPKDIVIATLSELGDFIPSFAQRSVFTAREYSIPYHWDYYQQIRQRTQDLIQAQYSSNPADFKQFIQQYQVDLWLLDRNAFTVEYLQQMTGLSSSSQNQKGDR
;
A
#
# COMPACT_ATOMS: atom_id res chain seq x y z
N MET A 1 -8.58 12.76 14.39
CA MET A 1 -8.29 11.32 14.22
C MET A 1 -7.05 11.09 13.36
N ALA A 2 -7.08 11.35 12.04
CA ALA A 2 -5.88 11.23 11.19
C ALA A 2 -4.64 11.92 11.77
N VAL A 3 -4.77 13.19 12.19
CA VAL A 3 -3.67 13.94 12.83
C VAL A 3 -3.16 13.27 14.11
N LEU A 4 -4.05 12.72 14.94
CA LEU A 4 -3.64 12.06 16.19
C LEU A 4 -2.86 10.78 15.91
N PHE A 5 -3.31 9.99 14.93
CA PHE A 5 -2.62 8.76 14.54
C PHE A 5 -1.30 9.05 13.83
N SER A 6 -1.22 10.12 13.03
CA SER A 6 0.02 10.50 12.34
C SER A 6 1.14 10.90 13.28
N LEU A 7 0.84 11.47 14.45
CA LEU A 7 1.87 11.86 15.43
C LEU A 7 2.76 10.68 15.84
N SER A 8 2.17 9.49 15.98
CA SER A 8 2.93 8.26 16.27
C SER A 8 3.86 7.86 15.12
N GLY A 9 3.42 8.02 13.87
CA GLY A 9 4.25 7.79 12.69
C GLY A 9 5.36 8.84 12.55
N PHE A 10 5.08 10.09 12.89
CA PHE A 10 6.08 11.16 12.83
C PHE A 10 7.24 10.94 13.79
N GLY A 11 6.96 10.45 15.02
CA GLY A 11 8.01 10.12 15.98
C GLY A 11 9.04 9.09 15.47
N LEU A 12 8.66 8.23 14.53
CA LEU A 12 9.57 7.30 13.85
C LEU A 12 10.19 7.93 12.62
N SER A 13 9.35 8.52 11.75
CA SER A 13 9.79 9.06 10.47
C SER A 13 10.85 10.15 10.61
N LEU A 14 10.84 10.91 11.72
CA LEU A 14 11.75 12.02 11.96
C LEU A 14 13.11 11.59 12.52
N GLN A 15 13.31 10.29 12.79
CA GLN A 15 14.63 9.78 13.19
C GLN A 15 15.61 9.87 12.01
N ASP A 16 16.88 10.14 12.32
CA ASP A 16 17.94 10.19 11.32
C ASP A 16 18.10 8.82 10.63
N TYR A 17 18.45 8.85 9.35
CA TYR A 17 18.61 7.64 8.52
C TYR A 17 17.44 6.65 8.59
N THR A 18 16.23 7.18 8.84
CA THR A 18 15.00 6.40 8.89
C THR A 18 14.12 6.73 7.69
N ILE A 19 13.67 5.67 7.02
CA ILE A 19 12.87 5.72 5.79
C ILE A 19 11.82 4.61 5.81
N GLN A 20 10.67 4.84 5.19
CA GLN A 20 9.68 3.78 5.02
C GLN A 20 10.18 2.76 3.98
N ASP A 21 9.86 1.49 4.18
CA ASP A 21 10.40 0.36 3.41
C ASP A 21 10.23 0.54 1.90
N ASP A 22 8.98 0.61 1.44
CA ASP A 22 8.61 0.85 0.04
C ASP A 22 9.15 2.20 -0.50
N ALA A 23 9.36 3.20 0.35
CA ALA A 23 9.94 4.48 -0.08
C ALA A 23 11.40 4.33 -0.57
N ARG A 24 12.15 3.32 -0.09
CA ARG A 24 13.48 3.01 -0.63
C ARG A 24 13.45 2.62 -2.10
N GLN A 25 12.32 2.12 -2.60
CA GLN A 25 12.09 1.76 -4.00
C GLN A 25 11.44 2.91 -4.79
N HIS A 26 10.42 3.53 -4.21
CA HIS A 26 9.52 4.42 -4.93
C HIS A 26 9.90 5.90 -4.87
N VAL A 27 10.74 6.31 -3.93
CA VAL A 27 11.05 7.73 -3.69
C VAL A 27 12.49 8.10 -4.00
N PHE A 28 13.46 7.18 -3.81
CA PHE A 28 14.88 7.53 -3.90
C PHE A 28 15.26 8.17 -5.26
N TRP A 29 14.73 7.67 -6.38
CA TRP A 29 15.01 8.16 -7.73
C TRP A 29 14.34 9.52 -8.02
N LEU A 30 13.32 9.91 -7.25
CA LEU A 30 12.70 11.24 -7.35
C LEU A 30 13.66 12.34 -6.90
N GLN A 31 14.75 12.02 -6.20
CA GLN A 31 15.82 12.98 -5.88
C GLN A 31 16.46 13.59 -7.15
N ARG A 32 16.30 12.94 -8.33
CA ARG A 32 16.62 13.52 -9.65
C ARG A 32 15.89 14.85 -9.94
N LEU A 33 14.77 15.12 -9.27
CA LEU A 33 14.03 16.38 -9.40
C LEU A 33 14.80 17.57 -8.83
N GLY A 34 15.57 17.35 -7.75
CA GLY A 34 16.44 18.36 -7.16
C GLY A 34 17.82 18.41 -7.83
N ASP A 35 18.31 17.26 -8.28
CA ASP A 35 19.64 17.14 -8.90
C ASP A 35 19.64 16.13 -10.06
N ARG A 36 19.71 16.65 -11.30
CA ARG A 36 19.67 15.84 -12.53
C ARG A 36 20.94 15.00 -12.78
N GLU A 37 21.98 15.16 -11.97
CA GLU A 37 23.18 14.33 -12.06
C GLU A 37 23.06 13.00 -11.30
N LEU A 38 22.06 12.88 -10.41
CA LEU A 38 21.88 11.67 -9.62
C LEU A 38 21.37 10.50 -10.47
N PHE A 39 21.99 9.34 -10.25
CA PHE A 39 21.59 8.06 -10.85
C PHE A 39 21.54 8.09 -12.39
N ARG A 40 22.44 8.80 -13.07
CA ARG A 40 22.49 8.71 -14.55
C ARG A 40 22.80 7.27 -14.97
N ASP A 41 22.08 6.78 -15.97
CA ASP A 41 22.22 5.43 -16.52
C ASP A 41 22.07 4.30 -15.47
N ASP A 42 21.26 4.55 -14.43
CA ASP A 42 20.98 3.59 -13.36
C ASP A 42 19.73 2.76 -13.67
N LEU A 43 19.94 1.47 -13.96
CA LEU A 43 18.89 0.48 -14.25
C LEU A 43 17.76 0.45 -13.21
N ILE A 44 18.09 0.56 -11.92
CA ILE A 44 17.11 0.45 -10.83
C ILE A 44 16.25 1.71 -10.81
N ALA A 45 16.88 2.88 -10.83
CA ALA A 45 16.17 4.16 -10.83
C ALA A 45 15.33 4.35 -12.10
N ASP A 46 15.83 3.91 -13.26
CA ASP A 46 15.10 3.98 -14.53
C ASP A 46 13.89 3.05 -14.54
N TYR A 47 14.04 1.82 -14.04
CA TYR A 47 12.93 0.91 -13.84
C TYR A 47 11.84 1.52 -12.95
N PHE A 48 12.17 1.93 -11.73
CA PHE A 48 11.16 2.45 -10.79
C PHE A 48 10.54 3.78 -11.26
N SER A 49 11.28 4.61 -12.00
CA SER A 49 10.78 5.83 -12.64
C SER A 49 9.79 5.54 -13.78
N SER A 50 10.08 4.51 -14.59
CA SER A 50 9.27 4.13 -15.75
C SER A 50 7.90 3.58 -15.36
N VAL A 51 7.85 2.77 -14.29
CA VAL A 51 6.61 2.13 -13.81
C VAL A 51 5.78 3.03 -12.89
N ALA A 52 6.34 4.16 -12.44
CA ALA A 52 5.67 5.10 -11.57
C ALA A 52 4.55 5.88 -12.31
N PRO A 53 3.33 5.94 -11.75
CA PRO A 53 2.23 6.69 -12.34
C PRO A 53 2.52 8.19 -12.50
N ALA A 54 1.98 8.80 -13.56
CA ALA A 54 2.26 10.20 -13.88
C ALA A 54 1.76 11.18 -12.80
N GLY A 55 0.60 10.93 -12.20
CA GLY A 55 0.06 11.74 -11.10
C GLY A 55 0.94 11.71 -9.87
N TYR A 56 1.51 10.53 -9.56
CA TYR A 56 2.47 10.37 -8.47
C TYR A 56 3.72 11.23 -8.69
N LYS A 57 4.33 11.14 -9.88
CA LYS A 57 5.47 11.99 -10.29
C LYS A 57 5.14 13.48 -10.19
N PHE A 58 3.96 13.87 -10.65
CA PHE A 58 3.53 15.27 -10.65
C PHE A 58 3.42 15.87 -9.24
N VAL A 59 2.89 15.11 -8.28
CA VAL A 59 2.76 15.62 -6.89
C VAL A 59 4.12 15.79 -6.22
N TYR A 60 5.05 14.87 -6.45
CA TYR A 60 6.42 15.02 -5.95
C TYR A 60 7.17 16.16 -6.66
N TRP A 61 6.96 16.34 -7.96
CA TRP A 61 7.48 17.50 -8.69
C TRP A 61 6.96 18.82 -8.11
N LEU A 62 5.66 18.90 -7.77
CA LEU A 62 5.09 20.08 -7.11
C LEU A 62 5.72 20.32 -5.73
N GLY A 63 5.91 19.28 -4.92
CA GLY A 63 6.61 19.38 -3.63
C GLY A 63 8.03 19.92 -3.79
N ASN A 64 8.77 19.41 -4.77
CA ASN A 64 10.12 19.86 -5.09
C ASN A 64 10.15 21.31 -5.60
N LEU A 65 9.15 21.74 -6.39
CA LEU A 65 9.01 23.14 -6.84
C LEU A 65 8.82 24.10 -5.67
N LEU A 66 8.19 23.64 -4.58
CA LEU A 66 8.03 24.39 -3.33
C LEU A 66 9.28 24.31 -2.42
N GLY A 67 10.38 23.72 -2.90
CA GLY A 67 11.64 23.60 -2.16
C GLY A 67 11.65 22.46 -1.13
N ILE A 68 10.71 21.51 -1.20
CA ILE A 68 10.66 20.36 -0.28
C ILE A 68 11.31 19.16 -0.96
N GLU A 69 12.37 18.63 -0.35
CA GLU A 69 13.06 17.44 -0.85
C GLU A 69 12.12 16.21 -0.92
N PRO A 70 12.23 15.34 -1.94
CA PRO A 70 11.33 14.19 -2.12
C PRO A 70 11.18 13.27 -0.90
N LEU A 71 12.28 12.96 -0.21
CA LEU A 71 12.24 12.10 0.98
C LEU A 71 11.55 12.77 2.17
N VAL A 72 11.71 14.09 2.33
CA VAL A 72 11.00 14.87 3.35
C VAL A 72 9.51 14.95 3.00
N PHE A 73 9.20 15.23 1.73
CA PHE A 73 7.82 15.28 1.25
C PHE A 73 7.10 13.94 1.45
N ASN A 74 7.79 12.82 1.22
CA ASN A 74 7.26 11.48 1.50
C ASN A 74 6.83 11.28 2.96
N LYS A 75 7.50 11.92 3.93
CA LYS A 75 7.12 11.84 5.35
C LYS A 75 5.86 12.66 5.64
N ILE A 76 5.63 13.76 4.92
CA ILE A 76 4.49 14.67 5.10
C ILE A 76 3.23 14.16 4.39
N LEU A 77 3.39 13.61 3.18
CA LEU A 77 2.30 13.22 2.30
C LEU A 77 1.25 12.27 2.94
N PRO A 78 1.63 11.23 3.71
CA PRO A 78 0.67 10.34 4.38
C PRO A 78 -0.33 11.05 5.28
N LEU A 79 0.08 12.13 5.97
CA LEU A 79 -0.83 12.93 6.78
C LEU A 79 -1.93 13.57 5.93
N LEU A 80 -1.55 14.20 4.81
CA LEU A 80 -2.49 14.86 3.90
C LEU A 80 -3.50 13.85 3.34
N LEU A 81 -3.00 12.69 2.89
CA LEU A 81 -3.83 11.60 2.38
C LEU A 81 -4.75 11.02 3.47
N GLY A 82 -4.25 10.85 4.70
CA GLY A 82 -5.02 10.38 5.84
C GLY A 82 -6.16 11.33 6.22
N VAL A 83 -5.90 12.64 6.23
CA VAL A 83 -6.94 13.66 6.48
C VAL A 83 -8.02 13.62 5.40
N GLY A 84 -7.62 13.64 4.12
CA GLY A 84 -8.60 13.57 3.02
C GLY A 84 -9.42 12.28 3.02
N THR A 85 -8.77 11.13 3.29
CA THR A 85 -9.44 9.83 3.47
C THR A 85 -10.47 9.88 4.60
N THR A 86 -10.13 10.50 5.73
CA THR A 86 -11.02 10.68 6.89
C THR A 86 -12.26 11.48 6.54
N VAL A 87 -12.06 12.60 5.82
CA VAL A 87 -13.14 13.50 5.41
C VAL A 87 -14.09 12.76 4.47
N TYR A 88 -13.57 12.16 3.40
CA TYR A 88 -14.43 11.46 2.44
C TYR A 88 -15.13 10.24 3.06
N LEU A 89 -14.47 9.46 3.92
CA LEU A 89 -15.15 8.34 4.58
C LEU A 89 -16.30 8.82 5.47
N PHE A 90 -16.09 9.90 6.22
CA PHE A 90 -17.13 10.50 7.06
C PHE A 90 -18.32 10.95 6.21
N LEU A 91 -18.05 11.65 5.10
CA LEU A 91 -19.08 12.12 4.17
C LEU A 91 -19.83 10.97 3.48
N VAL A 92 -19.12 9.94 3.00
CA VAL A 92 -19.73 8.72 2.44
C VAL A 92 -20.62 8.04 3.47
N THR A 93 -20.16 7.94 4.72
CA THR A 93 -20.96 7.36 5.80
C THR A 93 -22.25 8.13 6.01
N LEU A 94 -22.22 9.47 5.98
CA LEU A 94 -23.41 10.30 6.13
C LEU A 94 -24.41 10.15 4.98
N GLU A 95 -23.94 9.95 3.74
CA GLU A 95 -24.81 9.68 2.59
C GLU A 95 -25.52 8.31 2.73
N ILE A 96 -24.83 7.33 3.30
CA ILE A 96 -25.36 5.98 3.55
C ILE A 96 -26.28 5.96 4.78
N PHE A 97 -25.89 6.65 5.83
CA PHE A 97 -26.52 6.64 7.15
C PHE A 97 -26.29 8.00 7.83
N PRO A 98 -27.29 8.91 7.84
CA PRO A 98 -27.16 10.30 8.26
C PRO A 98 -27.12 10.43 9.79
N VAL A 99 -26.12 9.81 10.41
CA VAL A 99 -25.82 9.85 11.83
C VAL A 99 -24.32 10.15 11.97
N PRO A 100 -23.93 11.36 12.38
CA PRO A 100 -22.52 11.78 12.47
C PRO A 100 -21.64 10.85 13.30
N LEU A 101 -22.19 10.25 14.35
CA LEU A 101 -21.46 9.30 15.20
C LEU A 101 -20.98 8.05 14.44
N ALA A 102 -21.75 7.59 13.45
CA ALA A 102 -21.33 6.47 12.60
C ALA A 102 -20.16 6.86 11.70
N GLY A 103 -20.20 8.07 11.14
CA GLY A 103 -19.07 8.61 10.37
C GLY A 103 -17.83 8.74 11.23
N LEU A 104 -17.96 9.20 12.48
CA LEU A 104 -16.85 9.27 13.43
C LEU A 104 -16.25 7.88 13.69
N PHE A 105 -17.08 6.87 13.96
CA PHE A 105 -16.61 5.50 14.24
C PHE A 105 -16.00 4.83 13.01
N ALA A 106 -16.63 4.96 11.83
CA ALA A 106 -16.07 4.43 10.59
C ALA A 106 -14.69 5.05 10.31
N SER A 107 -14.58 6.37 10.45
CA SER A 107 -13.32 7.09 10.23
C SER A 107 -12.26 6.76 11.28
N LEU A 108 -12.64 6.56 12.54
CA LEU A 108 -11.72 6.12 13.58
C LEU A 108 -11.17 4.72 13.28
N LEU A 109 -12.04 3.76 13.00
CA LEU A 109 -11.66 2.38 12.71
C LEU A 109 -10.79 2.27 11.45
N LEU A 110 -11.15 2.99 10.37
CA LEU A 110 -10.32 2.97 9.16
C LEU A 110 -8.95 3.60 9.43
N ASN A 111 -8.90 4.77 10.06
CA ASN A 111 -7.60 5.39 10.35
C ASN A 111 -6.74 4.49 11.24
N GLN A 112 -7.33 3.85 12.23
CA GLN A 112 -6.62 2.88 13.05
C GLN A 112 -5.98 1.81 12.16
N ASN A 113 -6.70 1.22 11.20
CA ASN A 113 -6.07 0.28 10.26
C ASN A 113 -4.94 0.89 9.42
N LEU A 114 -5.18 2.07 8.82
CA LEU A 114 -4.22 2.70 7.91
C LEU A 114 -2.93 3.12 8.60
N TRP A 115 -3.00 3.51 9.88
CA TRP A 115 -1.85 3.89 10.70
C TRP A 115 -1.31 2.73 11.54
N LEU A 116 -1.75 1.50 11.27
CA LEU A 116 -1.16 0.26 11.77
C LEU A 116 -0.44 -0.53 10.69
N LEU A 117 -0.44 0.00 9.47
CA LEU A 117 0.07 -0.63 8.27
C LEU A 117 1.02 0.28 7.51
N ASP A 118 1.76 -0.33 6.61
CA ASP A 118 2.71 0.32 5.71
C ASP A 118 2.04 0.92 4.46
N ASP A 119 0.75 0.69 4.22
CA ASP A 119 0.07 1.15 3.00
C ASP A 119 0.01 2.68 2.90
N LEU A 120 -0.72 3.35 3.80
CA LEU A 120 -0.87 4.82 3.79
C LEU A 120 0.47 5.51 4.11
N VAL A 121 1.18 4.98 5.11
CA VAL A 121 2.42 5.56 5.64
C VAL A 121 3.57 5.53 4.64
N SER A 122 3.54 4.61 3.68
CA SER A 122 4.55 4.57 2.61
C SER A 122 4.58 5.81 1.73
N GLY A 123 3.47 6.56 1.61
CA GLY A 123 3.40 7.71 0.70
C GLY A 123 3.70 7.35 -0.77
N THR A 124 3.54 6.09 -1.16
CA THR A 124 3.76 5.56 -2.52
C THR A 124 2.46 5.61 -3.33
N PRO A 125 2.45 5.27 -4.64
CA PRO A 125 1.22 5.33 -5.45
C PRO A 125 -0.01 4.66 -4.83
N ARG A 126 0.17 3.53 -4.13
CA ARG A 126 -0.92 2.79 -3.44
C ARG A 126 -1.59 3.59 -2.32
N SER A 127 -0.88 4.52 -1.67
CA SER A 127 -1.40 5.32 -0.55
C SER A 127 -2.56 6.24 -0.97
N PHE A 128 -2.60 6.64 -2.25
CA PHE A 128 -3.66 7.48 -2.82
C PHE A 128 -4.99 6.75 -3.04
N LEU A 129 -5.00 5.41 -3.00
CA LEU A 129 -6.19 4.59 -3.25
C LEU A 129 -7.37 5.04 -2.40
N TYR A 130 -7.16 5.20 -1.09
CA TYR A 130 -8.26 5.41 -0.14
C TYR A 130 -9.00 6.73 -0.38
N ILE A 131 -8.26 7.84 -0.49
CA ILE A 131 -8.85 9.16 -0.74
C ILE A 131 -9.53 9.22 -2.11
N LEU A 132 -8.90 8.66 -3.15
CA LEU A 132 -9.42 8.72 -4.52
C LEU A 132 -10.63 7.81 -4.73
N PHE A 133 -10.63 6.63 -4.12
CA PHE A 133 -11.77 5.73 -4.21
C PHE A 133 -12.95 6.27 -3.40
N LEU A 134 -12.73 6.77 -2.19
CA LEU A 134 -13.82 7.36 -1.39
C LEU A 134 -14.38 8.64 -2.02
N GLY A 135 -13.54 9.46 -2.64
CA GLY A 135 -14.00 10.61 -3.42
C GLY A 135 -14.91 10.19 -4.58
N PHE A 136 -14.50 9.19 -5.38
CA PHE A 136 -15.36 8.60 -6.40
C PHE A 136 -16.70 8.12 -5.82
N ILE A 137 -16.68 7.35 -4.74
CA ILE A 137 -17.90 6.84 -4.10
C ILE A 137 -18.80 8.00 -3.64
N TYR A 138 -18.24 9.03 -3.00
CA TYR A 138 -18.99 10.19 -2.53
C TYR A 138 -19.74 10.90 -3.67
N TYR A 139 -19.02 11.20 -4.75
CA TYR A 139 -19.61 11.91 -5.89
C TYR A 139 -20.56 11.02 -6.72
N LEU A 140 -20.32 9.71 -6.78
CA LEU A 140 -21.26 8.73 -7.31
C LEU A 140 -22.57 8.72 -6.50
N LEU A 141 -22.49 8.65 -5.18
CA LEU A 141 -23.65 8.66 -4.28
C LEU A 141 -24.47 9.96 -4.38
N ARG A 142 -23.83 11.07 -4.74
CA ARG A 142 -24.47 12.36 -4.99
C ARG A 142 -24.88 12.59 -6.44
N GLN A 143 -24.58 11.68 -7.35
CA GLN A 143 -24.85 11.82 -8.79
C GLN A 143 -24.21 13.10 -9.39
N GLN A 144 -23.04 13.49 -8.90
CA GLN A 144 -22.30 14.66 -9.40
C GLN A 144 -21.30 14.22 -10.48
N LEU A 145 -21.62 14.49 -11.75
CA LEU A 145 -20.92 13.91 -12.90
C LEU A 145 -19.46 14.33 -12.96
N PHE A 146 -19.18 15.63 -13.11
CA PHE A 146 -17.83 16.14 -13.29
C PHE A 146 -16.83 15.71 -12.21
N PRO A 147 -17.11 15.87 -10.89
CA PRO A 147 -16.18 15.40 -9.88
C PRO A 147 -16.06 13.86 -9.87
N CYS A 148 -17.12 13.11 -10.17
CA CYS A 148 -17.02 11.65 -10.32
C CYS A 148 -16.03 11.27 -11.45
N LEU A 149 -16.15 11.91 -12.62
CA LEU A 149 -15.23 11.70 -13.75
C LEU A 149 -13.78 12.10 -13.39
N LEU A 150 -13.61 13.23 -12.72
CA LEU A 150 -12.31 13.69 -12.24
C LEU A 150 -11.66 12.64 -11.33
N PHE A 151 -12.39 12.07 -10.37
CA PHE A 151 -11.86 11.05 -9.49
C PHE A 151 -11.51 9.75 -10.22
N ILE A 152 -12.21 9.37 -11.29
CA ILE A 152 -11.82 8.24 -12.15
C ILE A 152 -10.48 8.51 -12.84
N VAL A 153 -10.30 9.71 -13.41
CA VAL A 153 -9.04 10.11 -14.04
C VAL A 153 -7.90 10.12 -13.02
N LEU A 154 -8.13 10.72 -11.84
CA LEU A 154 -7.15 10.74 -10.76
C LEU A 154 -6.79 9.32 -10.31
N GLN A 155 -7.76 8.40 -10.18
CA GLN A 155 -7.44 7.00 -9.88
C GLN A 155 -6.50 6.41 -10.93
N GLY A 156 -6.69 6.67 -12.22
CA GLY A 156 -5.75 6.26 -13.26
C GLY A 156 -4.37 6.86 -13.15
N LEU A 157 -4.28 8.14 -12.77
CA LEU A 157 -3.01 8.85 -12.67
C LEU A 157 -2.17 8.45 -11.46
N PHE A 158 -2.78 7.88 -10.42
CA PHE A 158 -2.09 7.52 -9.17
C PHE A 158 -2.09 6.02 -8.88
N TYR A 159 -3.19 5.31 -9.15
CA TYR A 159 -3.31 3.88 -8.86
C TYR A 159 -4.33 3.19 -9.79
N PRO A 160 -3.96 2.91 -11.05
CA PRO A 160 -4.89 2.49 -12.12
C PRO A 160 -5.77 1.27 -11.79
N GLN A 161 -5.30 0.37 -10.94
CA GLN A 161 -6.00 -0.88 -10.61
C GLN A 161 -7.39 -0.61 -10.01
N ILE A 162 -7.55 0.47 -9.23
CA ILE A 162 -8.83 0.79 -8.58
C ILE A 162 -9.89 1.29 -9.59
N VAL A 163 -9.45 1.80 -10.75
CA VAL A 163 -10.38 2.20 -11.84
C VAL A 163 -11.23 1.02 -12.28
N LEU A 164 -10.70 -0.21 -12.25
CA LEU A 164 -11.44 -1.43 -12.58
C LEU A 164 -12.58 -1.71 -11.60
N ILE A 165 -12.36 -1.45 -10.30
CA ILE A 165 -13.42 -1.55 -9.29
C ILE A 165 -14.48 -0.47 -9.54
N SER A 166 -14.07 0.78 -9.77
CA SER A 166 -15.00 1.87 -10.10
C SER A 166 -15.81 1.58 -11.37
N ALA A 167 -15.18 1.07 -12.42
CA ALA A 167 -15.85 0.67 -13.66
C ALA A 167 -16.83 -0.49 -13.44
N GLY A 168 -16.49 -1.48 -12.61
CA GLY A 168 -17.40 -2.56 -12.24
C GLY A 168 -18.64 -2.05 -11.52
N ILE A 169 -18.48 -1.10 -10.59
CA ILE A 169 -19.60 -0.46 -9.88
C ILE A 169 -20.47 0.34 -10.85
N LEU A 170 -19.88 1.12 -11.76
CA LEU A 170 -20.61 1.86 -12.78
C LEU A 170 -21.36 0.93 -13.75
N SER A 171 -20.76 -0.18 -14.16
CA SER A 171 -21.38 -1.19 -15.03
C SER A 171 -22.58 -1.83 -14.35
N LEU A 172 -22.45 -2.20 -13.07
CA LEU A 172 -23.56 -2.75 -12.30
C LEU A 172 -24.69 -1.72 -12.15
N ASN A 173 -24.37 -0.45 -11.92
CA ASN A 173 -25.36 0.61 -11.84
C ASN A 173 -26.02 0.92 -13.20
N LEU A 174 -25.29 0.83 -14.31
CA LEU A 174 -25.86 0.97 -15.65
C LEU A 174 -26.93 -0.09 -15.95
N ILE A 175 -26.72 -1.33 -15.47
CA ILE A 175 -27.65 -2.44 -15.66
C ILE A 175 -28.84 -2.35 -14.70
N THR A 176 -28.58 -2.00 -13.44
CA THR A 176 -29.59 -2.06 -12.37
C THR A 176 -30.44 -0.80 -12.23
N GLN A 177 -29.92 0.37 -12.62
CA GLN A 177 -30.61 1.65 -12.48
C GLN A 177 -31.38 2.02 -13.75
N LYS A 178 -32.64 2.41 -13.59
CA LYS A 178 -33.50 2.81 -14.72
C LYS A 178 -33.19 4.21 -15.25
N GLN A 179 -32.71 5.10 -14.38
CA GLN A 179 -32.43 6.51 -14.69
C GLN A 179 -30.94 6.81 -14.55
N GLY A 180 -30.48 7.89 -15.18
CA GLY A 180 -29.08 8.33 -15.11
C GLY A 180 -28.11 7.49 -15.92
N LYS A 181 -28.57 6.72 -16.93
CA LYS A 181 -27.70 5.88 -17.77
C LYS A 181 -26.54 6.65 -18.40
N TYR A 182 -26.76 7.89 -18.84
CA TYR A 182 -25.72 8.77 -19.37
C TYR A 182 -24.58 9.04 -18.38
N PHE A 183 -24.89 9.15 -17.09
CA PHE A 183 -23.88 9.33 -16.04
C PHE A 183 -22.94 8.12 -16.00
N TYR A 184 -23.51 6.91 -15.96
CA TYR A 184 -22.72 5.68 -15.89
C TYR A 184 -21.94 5.42 -17.18
N LEU A 185 -22.55 5.68 -18.35
CA LEU A 185 -21.87 5.57 -19.64
C LEU A 185 -20.69 6.54 -19.76
N ALA A 186 -20.86 7.80 -19.37
CA ALA A 186 -19.78 8.77 -19.35
C ALA A 186 -18.64 8.34 -18.41
N GLY A 187 -18.97 7.86 -17.21
CA GLY A 187 -17.99 7.32 -16.28
C GLY A 187 -17.24 6.11 -16.83
N LEU A 188 -17.93 5.18 -17.49
CA LEU A 188 -17.32 4.01 -18.13
C LEU A 188 -16.42 4.40 -19.29
N LEU A 189 -16.84 5.35 -20.13
CA LEU A 189 -16.03 5.88 -21.21
C LEU A 189 -14.72 6.48 -20.67
N VAL A 190 -14.81 7.32 -19.64
CA VAL A 190 -13.62 7.89 -18.98
C VAL A 190 -12.75 6.82 -18.34
N ALA A 191 -13.33 5.79 -17.71
CA ALA A 191 -12.58 4.67 -17.16
C ALA A 191 -11.81 3.90 -18.25
N VAL A 192 -12.46 3.62 -19.38
CA VAL A 192 -11.84 2.95 -20.54
C VAL A 192 -10.71 3.79 -21.13
N ILE A 193 -10.93 5.09 -21.33
CA ILE A 193 -9.90 6.01 -21.83
C ILE A 193 -8.72 6.04 -20.86
N THR A 194 -8.99 6.15 -19.56
CA THR A 194 -7.96 6.24 -18.52
C THR A 194 -7.10 4.99 -18.46
N VAL A 195 -7.70 3.79 -18.44
CA VAL A 195 -6.97 2.52 -18.48
C VAL A 195 -6.26 2.33 -19.82
N GLY A 196 -6.88 2.77 -20.92
CA GLY A 196 -6.29 2.74 -22.27
C GLY A 196 -5.02 3.57 -22.36
N ILE A 197 -5.05 4.82 -21.89
CA ILE A 197 -3.87 5.70 -21.85
C ILE A 197 -2.75 5.07 -21.01
N TYR A 198 -3.08 4.54 -19.83
CA TYR A 198 -2.10 3.86 -18.98
C TYR A 198 -1.44 2.68 -19.70
N LYS A 199 -2.21 1.88 -20.45
CA LYS A 199 -1.67 0.76 -21.24
C LYS A 199 -0.84 1.21 -22.45
N LEU A 200 -1.17 2.34 -23.05
CA LEU A 200 -0.46 2.90 -24.20
C LEU A 200 0.84 3.62 -23.83
N GLN A 201 1.01 3.99 -22.55
CA GLN A 201 2.31 4.44 -22.06
C GLN A 201 3.29 3.27 -22.19
N THR A 202 4.19 3.39 -23.17
CA THR A 202 5.28 2.43 -23.41
C THR A 202 6.21 2.48 -22.22
N ALA A 203 6.03 1.58 -21.27
CA ALA A 203 7.03 1.32 -20.26
C ALA A 203 8.19 0.58 -20.94
N GLU A 204 9.41 1.10 -20.77
CA GLU A 204 10.66 0.44 -21.18
C GLU A 204 10.73 -1.00 -20.63
N PHE A 205 10.13 -1.21 -19.46
CA PHE A 205 9.94 -2.50 -18.82
C PHE A 205 8.46 -2.87 -18.78
N SER A 206 8.06 -3.88 -19.54
CA SER A 206 6.65 -4.26 -19.75
C SER A 206 6.40 -5.76 -19.77
N GLN A 207 7.43 -6.60 -19.84
CA GLN A 207 7.26 -8.05 -19.91
C GLN A 207 6.86 -8.60 -18.53
N VAL A 208 5.56 -8.75 -18.29
CA VAL A 208 5.06 -9.33 -17.04
C VAL A 208 5.37 -10.83 -16.96
N ILE A 209 5.85 -11.28 -15.79
CA ILE A 209 6.18 -12.68 -15.54
C ILE A 209 4.96 -13.62 -15.72
N THR A 210 5.17 -14.79 -16.30
CA THR A 210 4.12 -15.82 -16.42
C THR A 210 4.00 -16.68 -15.16
N LEU A 211 2.84 -17.29 -14.96
CA LEU A 211 2.62 -18.26 -13.87
C LEU A 211 3.62 -19.44 -13.92
N ALA A 212 3.89 -19.96 -15.12
CA ALA A 212 4.82 -21.06 -15.31
C ALA A 212 6.24 -20.70 -14.87
N GLN A 213 6.72 -19.51 -15.26
CA GLN A 213 8.02 -18.99 -14.83
C GLN A 213 8.05 -18.73 -13.32
N ALA A 214 7.04 -18.05 -12.77
CA ALA A 214 7.00 -17.71 -11.35
C ALA A 214 7.07 -18.93 -10.42
N ARG A 215 6.48 -20.07 -10.82
CA ARG A 215 6.56 -21.32 -10.06
C ARG A 215 7.96 -21.94 -10.00
N GLN A 216 8.84 -21.59 -10.94
CA GLN A 216 10.20 -22.11 -11.00
C GLN A 216 11.21 -21.21 -10.25
N LEU A 217 10.78 -20.04 -9.81
CA LEU A 217 11.63 -19.02 -9.21
C LEU A 217 11.59 -19.07 -7.68
N PRO A 218 12.74 -19.20 -6.99
CA PRO A 218 12.83 -19.21 -5.53
C PRO A 218 12.20 -17.98 -4.86
N GLU A 219 12.14 -16.85 -5.57
CA GLU A 219 11.60 -15.59 -5.08
C GLU A 219 10.11 -15.67 -4.73
N PHE A 220 9.36 -16.61 -5.32
CA PHE A 220 7.94 -16.83 -5.06
C PHE A 220 7.65 -17.94 -4.04
N TYR A 221 8.69 -18.63 -3.54
CA TYR A 221 8.57 -19.64 -2.49
C TYR A 221 8.28 -18.99 -1.13
N PRO A 222 7.85 -19.74 -0.10
CA PRO A 222 7.39 -19.17 1.18
C PRO A 222 8.36 -18.21 1.89
N ALA A 223 9.67 -18.34 1.68
CA ALA A 223 10.70 -17.45 2.23
C ALA A 223 11.34 -16.52 1.16
N GLY A 224 10.85 -16.57 -0.07
CA GLY A 224 11.28 -15.69 -1.15
C GLY A 224 10.81 -14.24 -0.94
N ARG A 225 11.51 -13.28 -1.55
CA ARG A 225 11.22 -11.84 -1.44
C ARG A 225 9.79 -11.47 -1.83
N SER A 226 9.19 -12.24 -2.74
CA SER A 226 7.83 -12.06 -3.26
C SER A 226 6.97 -13.31 -3.08
N ALA A 227 7.12 -14.00 -1.94
CA ALA A 227 6.37 -15.20 -1.58
C ALA A 227 4.86 -15.08 -1.93
N PHE A 228 4.40 -16.00 -2.79
CA PHE A 228 3.03 -15.96 -3.32
C PHE A 228 2.31 -17.31 -3.18
N PHE A 229 2.98 -18.40 -3.55
CA PHE A 229 2.40 -19.73 -3.52
C PHE A 229 2.40 -20.31 -2.11
N SER A 230 1.32 -21.03 -1.76
CA SER A 230 1.18 -21.70 -0.47
C SER A 230 0.40 -22.99 -0.64
N ASP A 231 0.89 -24.07 -0.05
CA ASP A 231 0.24 -25.38 -0.10
C ASP A 231 -1.02 -25.47 0.77
N ARG A 232 -1.26 -24.47 1.62
CA ARG A 232 -2.42 -24.39 2.52
C ARG A 232 -3.56 -23.63 1.81
N PRO A 233 -4.63 -24.30 1.34
CA PRO A 233 -5.65 -23.65 0.51
C PRO A 233 -6.35 -22.49 1.22
N TRP A 234 -6.70 -22.65 2.50
CA TRP A 234 -7.33 -21.58 3.29
C TRP A 234 -6.42 -20.35 3.39
N HIS A 235 -5.11 -20.53 3.55
CA HIS A 235 -4.16 -19.43 3.64
C HIS A 235 -4.06 -18.73 2.28
N PHE A 236 -3.86 -19.50 1.21
CA PHE A 236 -3.72 -18.97 -0.14
C PHE A 236 -4.96 -18.16 -0.59
N TRP A 237 -6.15 -18.72 -0.43
CA TRP A 237 -7.38 -18.07 -0.94
C TRP A 237 -7.95 -17.01 0.01
N LEU A 238 -7.83 -17.17 1.34
CA LEU A 238 -8.56 -16.30 2.26
C LEU A 238 -7.70 -15.21 2.90
N VAL A 239 -6.47 -15.52 3.32
CA VAL A 239 -5.72 -14.62 4.22
C VAL A 239 -4.29 -14.30 3.78
N GLY A 240 -3.82 -14.86 2.67
CA GLY A 240 -2.48 -14.59 2.15
C GLY A 240 -2.29 -13.10 1.82
N LYS A 241 -1.13 -12.54 2.17
CA LYS A 241 -0.81 -11.11 1.93
C LYS A 241 -1.02 -10.68 0.47
N GLN A 242 -0.66 -11.56 -0.47
CA GLN A 242 -0.69 -11.26 -1.92
C GLN A 242 -1.83 -11.97 -2.67
N SER A 243 -2.29 -13.12 -2.17
CA SER A 243 -3.28 -13.99 -2.82
C SER A 243 -4.64 -14.03 -2.11
N GLY A 244 -4.72 -13.62 -0.84
CA GLY A 244 -5.92 -13.77 -0.02
C GLY A 244 -6.99 -12.71 -0.27
N PHE A 245 -8.26 -13.12 -0.12
CA PHE A 245 -9.40 -12.23 -0.27
C PHE A 245 -9.55 -11.24 0.90
N PHE A 246 -9.48 -11.73 2.14
CA PHE A 246 -9.64 -10.91 3.33
C PHE A 246 -8.38 -10.11 3.66
N PRO A 247 -8.51 -8.94 4.31
CA PRO A 247 -7.36 -8.22 4.83
C PRO A 247 -6.53 -9.17 5.72
N PHE A 248 -5.23 -9.27 5.45
CA PHE A 248 -4.37 -10.21 6.16
C PHE A 248 -4.20 -9.85 7.65
N GLU A 249 -4.58 -8.62 8.04
CA GLU A 249 -4.55 -8.14 9.41
C GLU A 249 -5.73 -8.66 10.23
N TRP A 250 -5.64 -9.91 10.69
CA TRP A 250 -6.72 -10.56 11.43
C TRP A 250 -7.21 -9.77 12.65
N GLN A 251 -6.31 -9.05 13.34
CA GLN A 251 -6.64 -8.19 14.47
C GLN A 251 -7.63 -7.07 14.07
N TYR A 252 -7.40 -6.42 12.93
CA TYR A 252 -8.31 -5.40 12.42
C TYR A 252 -9.64 -5.99 11.99
N PHE A 253 -9.60 -7.13 11.30
CA PHE A 253 -10.81 -7.84 10.89
C PHE A 253 -11.68 -8.22 12.10
N LEU A 254 -11.07 -8.75 13.18
CA LEU A 254 -11.77 -9.06 14.43
C LEU A 254 -12.42 -7.83 15.05
N MET A 255 -11.70 -6.71 15.14
CA MET A 255 -12.24 -5.45 15.68
C MET A 255 -13.43 -4.94 14.88
N CYS A 256 -13.39 -5.12 13.56
CA CYS A 256 -14.45 -4.64 12.66
C CYS A 256 -15.55 -5.70 12.41
N SER A 257 -15.37 -6.95 12.86
CA SER A 257 -16.31 -8.04 12.59
C SER A 257 -17.74 -7.78 13.09
N PHE A 258 -17.92 -6.91 14.10
CA PHE A 258 -19.23 -6.43 14.54
C PHE A 258 -20.06 -5.80 13.40
N GLY A 259 -19.41 -5.24 12.37
CA GLY A 259 -20.09 -4.73 11.18
C GLY A 259 -20.96 -5.77 10.47
N LEU A 260 -20.58 -7.06 10.56
CA LEU A 260 -21.34 -8.17 9.98
C LEU A 260 -22.70 -8.39 10.64
N LEU A 261 -22.95 -7.80 11.82
CA LEU A 261 -24.25 -7.84 12.49
C LEU A 261 -25.28 -6.88 11.86
N LEU A 262 -24.84 -5.91 11.04
CA LEU A 262 -25.73 -4.88 10.49
C LEU A 262 -26.96 -5.47 9.76
N PRO A 263 -26.83 -6.46 8.84
CA PRO A 263 -27.98 -7.03 8.15
C PRO A 263 -28.96 -7.71 9.10
N LEU A 264 -28.47 -8.31 10.19
CA LEU A 264 -29.32 -8.92 11.22
C LEU A 264 -30.08 -7.84 11.99
N MET A 265 -29.42 -6.76 12.40
CA MET A 265 -30.05 -5.64 13.11
C MET A 265 -31.15 -4.97 12.28
N CYS A 266 -30.95 -4.85 10.96
CA CYS A 266 -31.96 -4.32 10.04
C CYS A 266 -33.26 -5.16 10.02
N LYS A 267 -33.24 -6.44 10.40
CA LYS A 267 -34.45 -7.27 10.53
C LYS A 267 -35.26 -6.95 11.79
N PHE A 268 -34.71 -6.22 12.76
CA PHE A 268 -35.35 -5.88 14.03
C PHE A 268 -35.46 -4.36 14.24
N PRO A 269 -36.17 -3.61 13.36
CA PRO A 269 -36.24 -2.15 13.41
C PRO A 269 -37.00 -1.60 14.62
N ARG A 270 -37.77 -2.45 15.33
CA ARG A 270 -38.40 -2.09 16.61
C ARG A 270 -37.37 -2.00 17.73
N THR A 271 -36.43 -2.93 17.78
CA THR A 271 -35.35 -2.96 18.76
C THR A 271 -34.27 -1.96 18.41
N PHE A 272 -33.93 -1.81 17.13
CA PHE A 272 -32.87 -0.92 16.66
C PHE A 272 -33.46 0.22 15.82
N ALA A 273 -34.06 1.21 16.48
CA ALA A 273 -34.80 2.28 15.81
C ALA A 273 -33.99 3.04 14.74
N LEU A 274 -32.68 3.24 14.98
CA LEU A 274 -31.80 3.93 14.03
C LEU A 274 -31.64 3.20 12.70
N THR A 275 -31.85 1.88 12.61
CA THR A 275 -31.75 1.15 11.33
C THR A 275 -32.67 1.72 10.24
N LYS A 276 -33.77 2.38 10.63
CA LYS A 276 -34.70 3.07 9.73
C LYS A 276 -34.07 4.27 9.00
N LYS A 277 -32.98 4.83 9.52
CA LYS A 277 -32.24 5.93 8.87
C LYS A 277 -31.26 5.44 7.80
N ILE A 278 -31.02 4.12 7.68
CA ILE A 278 -30.14 3.58 6.63
C ILE A 278 -30.81 3.83 5.28
N THR A 279 -30.12 4.54 4.40
CA THR A 279 -30.66 4.90 3.10
C THR A 279 -30.46 3.77 2.09
N ALA A 280 -31.16 3.84 0.96
CA ALA A 280 -30.94 2.92 -0.16
C ALA A 280 -29.50 3.00 -0.72
N LYS A 281 -28.75 4.07 -0.43
CA LYS A 281 -27.36 4.24 -0.84
C LYS A 281 -26.42 3.21 -0.18
N SER A 282 -26.83 2.58 0.94
CA SER A 282 -26.10 1.47 1.57
C SER A 282 -25.78 0.29 0.65
N LYS A 283 -26.54 0.13 -0.45
CA LYS A 283 -26.24 -0.85 -1.51
C LYS A 283 -24.81 -0.74 -2.04
N ILE A 284 -24.22 0.45 -2.02
CA ILE A 284 -22.84 0.67 -2.50
C ILE A 284 -21.82 -0.22 -1.78
N ILE A 285 -22.00 -0.51 -0.49
CA ILE A 285 -21.09 -1.38 0.27
C ILE A 285 -21.09 -2.79 -0.33
N TRP A 286 -22.26 -3.31 -0.66
CA TRP A 286 -22.40 -4.62 -1.29
C TRP A 286 -21.90 -4.64 -2.73
N GLN A 287 -22.08 -3.53 -3.47
CA GLN A 287 -21.48 -3.38 -4.81
C GLN A 287 -19.95 -3.42 -4.74
N ILE A 288 -19.34 -2.73 -3.77
CA ILE A 288 -17.89 -2.77 -3.54
C ILE A 288 -17.44 -4.22 -3.29
N ILE A 289 -18.07 -4.94 -2.34
CA ILE A 289 -17.70 -6.32 -2.01
C ILE A 289 -17.86 -7.25 -3.22
N PHE A 290 -19.00 -7.16 -3.92
CA PHE A 290 -19.30 -8.01 -5.06
C PHE A 290 -18.33 -7.78 -6.24
N ILE A 291 -18.08 -6.53 -6.61
CA ILE A 291 -17.15 -6.19 -7.69
C ILE A 291 -15.71 -6.55 -7.31
N SER A 292 -15.32 -6.35 -6.04
CA SER A 292 -14.02 -6.77 -5.53
C SER A 292 -13.83 -8.28 -5.64
N PHE A 293 -14.87 -9.07 -5.35
CA PHE A 293 -14.85 -10.53 -5.50
C PHE A 293 -14.71 -10.98 -6.95
N ILE A 294 -15.39 -10.33 -7.89
CA ILE A 294 -15.24 -10.62 -9.33
C ILE A 294 -13.79 -10.37 -9.77
N TRP A 295 -13.24 -9.20 -9.47
CA TRP A 295 -11.88 -8.86 -9.88
C TRP A 295 -10.81 -9.69 -9.17
N TYR A 296 -11.04 -10.05 -7.91
CA TYR A 296 -10.23 -11.01 -7.18
C TYR A 296 -10.14 -12.38 -7.89
N GLY A 297 -11.28 -12.91 -8.36
CA GLY A 297 -11.32 -14.15 -9.12
C GLY A 297 -10.63 -14.02 -10.48
N LEU A 298 -10.91 -12.93 -11.22
CA LEU A 298 -10.26 -12.65 -12.51
C LEU A 298 -8.74 -12.52 -12.37
N ALA A 299 -8.25 -11.90 -11.29
CA ALA A 299 -6.82 -11.76 -11.02
C ALA A 299 -6.15 -13.11 -10.75
N HIS A 300 -6.83 -14.07 -10.12
CA HIS A 300 -6.33 -15.44 -10.00
C HIS A 300 -6.29 -16.19 -11.33
N LEU A 301 -7.27 -15.96 -12.20
CA LEU A 301 -7.31 -16.58 -13.53
C LEU A 301 -6.21 -16.01 -14.45
N MET A 302 -5.91 -14.73 -14.31
CA MET A 302 -4.95 -14.00 -15.14
C MET A 302 -3.71 -13.55 -14.35
N LEU A 303 -3.15 -14.46 -13.55
CA LEU A 303 -2.11 -14.12 -12.59
C LEU A 303 -0.96 -13.32 -13.21
N PHE A 304 -0.60 -12.29 -12.45
CA PHE A 304 0.33 -11.18 -12.70
C PHE A 304 -0.06 -10.23 -13.83
N ARG A 305 -0.81 -10.65 -14.85
CA ARG A 305 -1.32 -9.71 -15.89
C ARG A 305 -2.31 -8.70 -15.33
N LEU A 306 -3.18 -9.12 -14.43
CA LEU A 306 -4.06 -8.22 -13.66
C LEU A 306 -3.44 -7.84 -12.32
N HIS A 307 -2.11 -7.95 -12.17
CA HIS A 307 -1.41 -7.76 -10.91
C HIS A 307 -1.85 -8.79 -9.84
N LEU A 308 -1.65 -8.49 -8.55
CA LEU A 308 -1.90 -9.40 -7.44
C LEU A 308 -3.39 -9.42 -7.04
N PRO A 309 -4.00 -10.59 -6.78
CA PRO A 309 -5.42 -10.67 -6.42
C PRO A 309 -5.82 -9.88 -5.19
N SER A 310 -4.98 -9.85 -4.15
CA SER A 310 -5.28 -9.13 -2.91
C SER A 310 -5.49 -7.62 -3.12
N ARG A 311 -4.95 -7.06 -4.20
CA ARG A 311 -5.06 -5.63 -4.54
C ARG A 311 -6.47 -5.20 -4.92
N TYR A 312 -7.33 -6.15 -5.30
CA TYR A 312 -8.74 -5.89 -5.60
C TYR A 312 -9.68 -6.08 -4.42
N SER A 313 -9.27 -6.81 -3.38
CA SER A 313 -10.16 -7.21 -2.28
C SER A 313 -9.76 -6.67 -0.91
N GLN A 314 -8.47 -6.60 -0.57
CA GLN A 314 -8.06 -6.24 0.80
C GLN A 314 -8.29 -4.76 1.10
N HIS A 315 -7.86 -3.87 0.19
CA HIS A 315 -8.03 -2.42 0.37
C HIS A 315 -9.50 -2.01 0.40
N THR A 316 -10.31 -2.52 -0.53
CA THR A 316 -11.76 -2.27 -0.60
C THR A 316 -12.51 -2.94 0.55
N GLY A 317 -12.05 -4.13 0.98
CA GLY A 317 -12.56 -4.85 2.14
C GLY A 317 -12.38 -4.06 3.44
N ARG A 318 -11.22 -3.41 3.64
CA ARG A 318 -10.98 -2.52 4.79
C ARG A 318 -11.98 -1.37 4.84
N LEU A 319 -12.25 -0.74 3.69
CA LEU A 319 -13.26 0.33 3.58
C LEU A 319 -14.67 -0.19 3.89
N ALA A 320 -15.07 -1.30 3.26
CA ALA A 320 -16.39 -1.87 3.42
C ALA A 320 -16.66 -2.29 4.86
N ILE A 321 -15.72 -2.97 5.51
CA ILE A 321 -15.89 -3.39 6.90
C ILE A 321 -15.90 -2.18 7.84
N ALA A 322 -15.04 -1.17 7.67
CA ALA A 322 -15.06 0.05 8.49
C ALA A 322 -16.41 0.77 8.44
N LEU A 323 -17.00 0.89 7.25
CA LEU A 323 -18.34 1.48 7.07
C LEU A 323 -19.40 0.67 7.82
N LEU A 324 -19.42 -0.66 7.63
CA LEU A 324 -20.37 -1.54 8.32
C LEU A 324 -20.22 -1.44 9.84
N SER A 325 -19.00 -1.52 10.36
CA SER A 325 -18.72 -1.45 11.79
C SER A 325 -19.09 -0.10 12.39
N GLY A 326 -18.74 1.00 11.73
CA GLY A 326 -19.08 2.35 12.21
C GLY A 326 -20.59 2.56 12.34
N ILE A 327 -21.36 2.10 11.35
CA ILE A 327 -22.83 2.13 11.39
C ILE A 327 -23.36 1.24 12.51
N THR A 328 -22.92 -0.01 12.59
CA THR A 328 -23.37 -0.96 13.62
C THR A 328 -23.09 -0.44 15.04
N LEU A 329 -21.87 0.04 15.29
CA LEU A 329 -21.47 0.56 16.60
C LEU A 329 -22.30 1.78 16.99
N ALA A 330 -22.59 2.69 16.05
CA ALA A 330 -23.45 3.83 16.33
C ALA A 330 -24.88 3.41 16.70
N ILE A 331 -25.43 2.38 16.04
CA ILE A 331 -26.76 1.84 16.36
C ILE A 331 -26.76 1.16 17.73
N LEU A 332 -25.76 0.33 18.03
CA LEU A 332 -25.62 -0.35 19.32
C LEU A 332 -25.46 0.65 20.47
N LEU A 333 -24.60 1.65 20.30
CA LEU A 333 -24.37 2.70 21.29
C LEU A 333 -25.62 3.53 21.54
N HIS A 334 -26.35 3.88 20.48
CA HIS A 334 -27.64 4.55 20.63
C HIS A 334 -28.63 3.71 21.43
N GLN A 335 -28.71 2.40 21.15
CA GLN A 335 -29.59 1.50 21.87
C GLN A 335 -29.22 1.37 23.35
N LEU A 336 -27.93 1.34 23.66
CA LEU A 336 -27.42 1.34 25.04
C LEU A 336 -27.78 2.63 25.77
N ILE A 337 -27.58 3.78 25.12
CA ILE A 337 -27.94 5.10 25.65
C ILE A 337 -29.43 5.19 25.96
N GLN A 338 -30.30 4.73 25.06
CA GLN A 338 -31.75 4.73 25.27
C GLN A 338 -32.17 3.84 26.46
N LYS A 339 -31.46 2.73 26.71
CA LYS A 339 -31.78 1.84 27.84
C LYS A 339 -31.27 2.34 29.18
N VAL A 340 -30.08 2.94 29.22
CA VAL A 340 -29.34 3.20 30.49
C VAL A 340 -29.26 4.69 30.85
N ALA A 341 -29.36 5.57 29.86
CA ALA A 341 -29.07 6.99 30.01
C ALA A 341 -30.07 7.91 29.29
N ALA A 342 -31.29 7.44 29.01
CA ALA A 342 -32.30 8.19 28.24
C ALA A 342 -32.52 9.63 28.75
N HIS A 343 -32.58 9.81 30.08
CA HIS A 343 -32.90 11.09 30.72
C HIS A 343 -31.68 11.86 31.26
N SER A 344 -30.45 11.35 31.12
CA SER A 344 -29.25 11.97 31.72
C SER A 344 -28.20 12.29 30.67
N ARG A 345 -28.08 13.57 30.31
CA ARG A 345 -27.06 14.08 29.36
C ARG A 345 -25.64 13.71 29.79
N THR A 346 -25.35 13.81 31.09
CA THR A 346 -24.02 13.46 31.64
C THR A 346 -23.70 11.99 31.40
N ARG A 347 -24.63 11.07 31.68
CA ARG A 347 -24.41 9.63 31.42
C ARG A 347 -24.23 9.34 29.94
N GLN A 348 -24.95 10.02 29.06
CA GLN A 348 -24.78 9.88 27.61
C GLN A 348 -23.37 10.27 27.15
N VAL A 349 -22.86 11.41 27.65
CA VAL A 349 -21.50 11.88 27.37
C VAL A 349 -20.48 10.87 27.88
N ILE A 350 -20.63 10.38 29.12
CA ILE A 350 -19.71 9.39 29.71
C ILE A 350 -19.70 8.09 28.89
N ILE A 351 -20.87 7.52 28.57
CA ILE A 351 -20.97 6.28 27.78
C ILE A 351 -20.34 6.46 26.40
N THR A 352 -20.57 7.60 25.76
CA THR A 352 -19.97 7.91 24.45
C THR A 352 -18.46 8.07 24.54
N ALA A 353 -17.97 8.77 25.57
CA ALA A 353 -16.54 8.93 25.83
C ALA A 353 -15.85 7.59 26.10
N ILE A 354 -16.48 6.70 26.90
CA ILE A 354 -16.01 5.34 27.14
C ILE A 354 -15.96 4.55 25.83
N ALA A 355 -17.00 4.62 24.99
CA ALA A 355 -17.02 3.93 23.70
C ALA A 355 -15.89 4.42 22.78
N ILE A 356 -15.67 5.74 22.69
CA ILE A 356 -14.56 6.30 21.91
C ILE A 356 -13.21 5.86 22.51
N GLY A 357 -13.05 5.92 23.83
CA GLY A 357 -11.84 5.48 24.53
C GLY A 357 -11.54 3.99 24.28
N ALA A 358 -12.55 3.13 24.32
CA ALA A 358 -12.42 1.71 24.04
C ALA A 358 -12.00 1.43 22.59
N LEU A 359 -12.49 2.21 21.63
CA LEU A 359 -12.06 2.10 20.22
C LEU A 359 -10.64 2.63 20.00
N LEU A 360 -10.21 3.63 20.78
CA LEU A 360 -8.86 4.17 20.73
C LEU A 360 -7.83 3.26 21.43
N TYR A 361 -8.22 2.48 22.43
CA TYR A 361 -7.31 1.65 23.24
C TYR A 361 -6.40 0.71 22.42
N PRO A 362 -6.91 -0.07 21.44
CA PRO A 362 -6.05 -0.92 20.62
C PRO A 362 -5.01 -0.13 19.83
N THR A 363 -5.25 1.17 19.59
CA THR A 363 -4.24 2.03 18.97
C THR A 363 -3.05 2.25 19.89
N TYR A 364 -3.26 2.62 21.15
CA TYR A 364 -2.16 2.84 22.09
C TYR A 364 -1.38 1.56 22.35
N ALA A 365 -2.09 0.43 22.46
CA ALA A 365 -1.46 -0.88 22.65
C ALA A 365 -0.63 -1.30 21.43
N VAL A 366 -1.05 -0.94 20.21
CA VAL A 366 -0.36 -1.34 18.98
C VAL A 366 0.68 -0.31 18.50
N GLN A 367 0.53 0.98 18.82
CA GLN A 367 1.55 2.02 18.62
C GLN A 367 2.84 1.75 19.41
N ALA A 368 2.78 0.89 20.43
CA ALA A 368 3.96 0.33 21.08
C ALA A 368 4.80 -0.59 20.17
N TYR A 369 4.30 -0.95 18.98
CA TYR A 369 4.98 -1.79 17.98
C TYR A 369 5.25 -1.01 16.68
N PRO A 370 6.13 0.01 16.73
CA PRO A 370 6.40 0.94 15.63
C PRO A 370 6.88 0.28 14.33
N GLN A 371 7.47 -0.92 14.42
CA GLN A 371 7.91 -1.71 13.26
C GLN A 371 6.78 -2.01 12.26
N ARG A 372 5.50 -1.99 12.70
CA ARG A 372 4.34 -2.24 11.83
C ARG A 372 4.11 -1.17 10.76
N LEU A 373 4.65 0.04 10.97
CA LEU A 373 4.60 1.12 9.98
C LEU A 373 5.61 0.93 8.84
N GLY A 374 6.47 -0.08 8.94
CA GLY A 374 7.47 -0.39 7.93
C GLY A 374 8.55 0.68 7.83
N TYR A 375 8.82 1.45 8.89
CA TYR A 375 10.01 2.27 8.96
C TYR A 375 11.22 1.40 9.30
N VAL A 376 12.30 1.62 8.58
CA VAL A 376 13.60 1.00 8.84
C VAL A 376 14.65 2.08 9.02
N THR A 377 15.62 1.81 9.88
CA THR A 377 16.70 2.74 10.22
C THR A 377 18.03 2.11 9.83
N ALA A 378 18.86 2.87 9.14
CA ALA A 378 20.19 2.41 8.80
C ALA A 378 21.15 2.64 9.97
N ASN A 379 21.89 1.59 10.37
CA ASN A 379 22.69 1.60 11.60
C ASN A 379 24.12 2.16 11.42
N ASN A 380 24.50 2.57 10.20
CA ASN A 380 25.87 2.95 9.84
C ASN A 380 25.92 4.34 9.17
N PRO A 381 25.55 5.42 9.87
CA PRO A 381 25.50 6.77 9.28
C PRO A 381 26.83 7.21 8.65
N GLU A 382 27.96 6.84 9.27
CA GLU A 382 29.30 7.18 8.78
C GLU A 382 29.58 6.60 7.38
N LEU A 383 29.07 5.40 7.07
CA LEU A 383 29.19 4.79 5.75
C LEU A 383 28.47 5.63 4.70
N TYR A 384 27.22 6.00 4.96
CA TYR A 384 26.43 6.78 4.02
C TYR A 384 27.01 8.19 3.82
N GLN A 385 27.51 8.81 4.89
CA GLN A 385 28.23 10.09 4.79
C GLN A 385 29.51 9.99 3.97
N PHE A 386 30.26 8.89 4.10
CA PHE A 386 31.44 8.64 3.27
C PHE A 386 31.07 8.48 1.80
N LEU A 387 30.04 7.68 1.50
CA LEU A 387 29.59 7.43 0.12
C LEU A 387 28.98 8.69 -0.52
N GLN A 388 28.28 9.52 0.25
CA GLN A 388 27.72 10.78 -0.22
C GLN A 388 28.79 11.79 -0.67
N ARG A 389 30.04 11.66 -0.20
CA ARG A 389 31.17 12.51 -0.62
C ARG A 389 31.86 12.05 -1.90
N GLN A 390 31.54 10.85 -2.41
CA GLN A 390 32.13 10.31 -3.64
C GLN A 390 31.54 11.00 -4.88
N PRO A 391 32.10 10.84 -6.09
CA PRO A 391 31.44 11.33 -7.32
C PRO A 391 30.03 10.76 -7.49
N LYS A 392 29.09 11.48 -8.13
CA LYS A 392 27.67 11.08 -8.21
C LYS A 392 27.41 9.92 -9.18
N ASP A 393 28.31 9.75 -10.13
CA ASP A 393 28.31 8.76 -11.20
C ASP A 393 28.92 7.41 -10.80
N ILE A 394 29.41 7.27 -9.56
CA ILE A 394 29.96 5.99 -9.12
C ILE A 394 28.91 4.89 -9.03
N VAL A 395 29.36 3.66 -9.29
CA VAL A 395 28.60 2.43 -9.07
C VAL A 395 29.20 1.64 -7.91
N ILE A 396 28.38 1.34 -6.90
CA ILE A 396 28.80 0.57 -5.73
C ILE A 396 28.31 -0.87 -5.87
N ALA A 397 29.23 -1.83 -5.89
CA ALA A 397 28.91 -3.25 -5.85
C ALA A 397 28.90 -3.77 -4.40
N THR A 398 27.83 -4.48 -4.03
CA THR A 398 27.72 -5.11 -2.71
C THR A 398 26.67 -6.21 -2.67
N LEU A 399 26.91 -7.23 -1.84
CA LEU A 399 25.92 -8.24 -1.45
C LEU A 399 25.34 -7.97 -0.06
N SER A 400 25.82 -6.93 0.63
CA SER A 400 25.36 -6.54 1.97
C SER A 400 23.94 -5.98 1.92
N GLU A 401 23.15 -6.24 2.97
CA GLU A 401 21.84 -5.59 3.16
C GLU A 401 21.97 -4.06 3.32
N LEU A 402 23.16 -3.55 3.65
CA LEU A 402 23.44 -2.11 3.66
C LEU A 402 23.25 -1.47 2.27
N GLY A 403 23.38 -2.25 1.19
CA GLY A 403 23.13 -1.81 -0.18
C GLY A 403 21.72 -1.27 -0.41
N ASP A 404 20.73 -1.75 0.35
CA ASP A 404 19.32 -1.34 0.24
C ASP A 404 19.10 0.13 0.61
N PHE A 405 20.03 0.73 1.36
CA PHE A 405 19.95 2.11 1.85
C PHE A 405 20.80 3.10 1.05
N ILE A 406 21.77 2.61 0.28
CA ILE A 406 22.75 3.44 -0.44
C ILE A 406 22.05 4.47 -1.35
N PRO A 407 21.10 4.10 -2.22
CA PRO A 407 20.46 5.09 -3.10
C PRO A 407 19.64 6.13 -2.32
N SER A 408 19.06 5.75 -1.18
CA SER A 408 18.24 6.66 -0.38
C SER A 408 19.08 7.66 0.42
N PHE A 409 20.15 7.22 1.07
CA PHE A 409 20.90 8.05 2.03
C PHE A 409 22.26 8.55 1.53
N ALA A 410 22.91 7.82 0.62
CA ALA A 410 24.15 8.27 0.00
C ALA A 410 23.93 8.93 -1.36
N GLN A 411 22.74 8.77 -1.96
CA GLN A 411 22.43 9.25 -3.32
C GLN A 411 23.44 8.74 -4.35
N ARG A 412 23.87 7.48 -4.22
CA ARG A 412 24.76 6.81 -5.16
C ARG A 412 24.10 5.55 -5.71
N SER A 413 24.48 5.19 -6.93
CA SER A 413 23.98 4.01 -7.60
C SER A 413 24.52 2.76 -6.92
N VAL A 414 23.66 1.76 -6.76
CA VAL A 414 24.05 0.42 -6.30
C VAL A 414 23.89 -0.55 -7.46
N PHE A 415 24.90 -1.40 -7.67
CA PHE A 415 24.91 -2.32 -8.81
C PHE A 415 23.73 -3.30 -8.78
N THR A 416 23.44 -3.83 -7.59
CA THR A 416 22.29 -4.66 -7.25
C THR A 416 22.02 -4.56 -5.75
N ALA A 417 20.78 -4.71 -5.32
CA ALA A 417 20.44 -4.89 -3.91
C ALA A 417 19.13 -5.69 -3.76
N ARG A 418 18.93 -6.28 -2.58
CA ARG A 418 17.77 -7.13 -2.29
C ARG A 418 16.48 -6.33 -2.36
N GLU A 419 16.49 -5.09 -1.90
CA GLU A 419 15.31 -4.23 -1.87
C GLU A 419 14.77 -3.91 -3.27
N TYR A 420 15.65 -3.87 -4.27
CA TYR A 420 15.29 -3.54 -5.66
C TYR A 420 14.90 -4.76 -6.50
N SER A 421 15.07 -5.97 -5.96
CA SER A 421 14.92 -7.24 -6.68
C SER A 421 13.47 -7.75 -6.72
N ILE A 422 12.55 -6.98 -7.35
CA ILE A 422 11.13 -7.35 -7.47
C ILE A 422 10.83 -8.11 -8.79
N PRO A 423 10.37 -9.37 -8.74
CA PRO A 423 10.29 -10.26 -9.89
C PRO A 423 8.98 -10.20 -10.69
N TYR A 424 8.37 -9.02 -10.88
CA TYR A 424 7.10 -8.89 -11.62
C TYR A 424 7.27 -8.52 -13.10
N HIS A 425 8.25 -7.68 -13.43
CA HIS A 425 8.65 -7.38 -14.81
C HIS A 425 9.93 -8.15 -15.13
N TRP A 426 9.81 -9.16 -15.99
CA TRP A 426 10.84 -10.13 -16.29
C TRP A 426 12.04 -9.50 -17.01
N ASP A 427 11.79 -8.55 -17.91
CA ASP A 427 12.81 -7.80 -18.65
C ASP A 427 13.75 -7.00 -17.74
N TYR A 428 13.23 -6.41 -16.66
CA TYR A 428 14.01 -5.82 -15.58
C TYR A 428 14.66 -6.88 -14.70
N TYR A 429 13.84 -7.80 -14.19
CA TYR A 429 14.26 -8.70 -13.12
C TYR A 429 15.34 -9.69 -13.57
N GLN A 430 15.33 -10.15 -14.83
CA GLN A 430 16.38 -11.00 -15.36
C GLN A 430 17.76 -10.32 -15.34
N GLN A 431 17.80 -9.00 -15.56
CA GLN A 431 19.05 -8.23 -15.51
C GLN A 431 19.57 -8.12 -14.08
N ILE A 432 18.69 -7.79 -13.12
CA ILE A 432 19.05 -7.76 -11.68
C ILE A 432 19.54 -9.12 -11.20
N ARG A 433 18.89 -10.20 -11.65
CA ARG A 433 19.29 -11.57 -11.33
C ARG A 433 20.67 -11.91 -11.89
N GLN A 434 20.93 -11.58 -13.16
CA GLN A 434 22.25 -11.77 -13.78
C GLN A 434 23.33 -10.95 -13.07
N ARG A 435 23.09 -9.66 -12.81
CA ARG A 435 24.01 -8.79 -12.07
C ARG A 435 24.36 -9.38 -10.70
N THR A 436 23.36 -9.87 -9.97
CA THR A 436 23.58 -10.51 -8.67
C THR A 436 24.41 -11.78 -8.79
N GLN A 437 24.15 -12.62 -9.80
CA GLN A 437 24.93 -13.85 -10.03
C GLN A 437 26.38 -13.54 -10.39
N ASP A 438 26.62 -12.58 -11.28
CA ASP A 438 27.96 -12.15 -11.68
C ASP A 438 28.72 -11.56 -10.49
N LEU A 439 28.04 -10.79 -9.64
CA LEU A 439 28.63 -10.23 -8.42
C LEU A 439 29.03 -11.32 -7.42
N ILE A 440 28.16 -12.32 -7.20
CA ILE A 440 28.46 -13.48 -6.34
C ILE A 440 29.66 -14.24 -6.90
N GLN A 441 29.68 -14.52 -8.20
CA GLN A 441 30.77 -15.23 -8.85
C GLN A 441 32.09 -14.47 -8.72
N ALA A 442 32.09 -13.15 -8.98
CA ALA A 442 33.28 -12.33 -8.88
C ALA A 442 33.76 -12.16 -7.43
N GLN A 443 32.86 -12.01 -6.45
CA GLN A 443 33.22 -11.85 -5.04
C GLN A 443 33.87 -13.11 -4.46
N TYR A 444 33.38 -14.29 -4.83
CA TYR A 444 33.80 -15.57 -4.26
C TYR A 444 34.72 -16.38 -5.18
N SER A 445 35.13 -15.83 -6.33
CA SER A 445 36.09 -16.50 -7.20
C SER A 445 37.49 -16.54 -6.56
N SER A 446 38.16 -17.67 -6.71
CA SER A 446 39.58 -17.82 -6.38
C SER A 446 40.51 -17.26 -7.48
N ASN A 447 39.97 -16.91 -8.65
CA ASN A 447 40.71 -16.38 -9.78
C ASN A 447 40.64 -14.84 -9.82
N PRO A 448 41.75 -14.11 -9.61
CA PRO A 448 41.75 -12.65 -9.67
C PRO A 448 41.35 -12.05 -11.03
N ALA A 449 41.42 -12.83 -12.11
CA ALA A 449 40.98 -12.36 -13.43
C ALA A 449 39.46 -12.11 -13.47
N ASP A 450 38.67 -12.94 -12.78
CA ASP A 450 37.20 -12.82 -12.75
C ASP A 450 36.78 -11.50 -12.09
N PHE A 451 37.45 -11.12 -10.99
CA PHE A 451 37.26 -9.84 -10.31
C PHE A 451 37.61 -8.65 -11.21
N LYS A 452 38.75 -8.70 -11.89
CA LYS A 452 39.18 -7.62 -12.81
C LYS A 452 38.24 -7.48 -14.00
N GLN A 453 37.81 -8.60 -14.58
CA GLN A 453 36.86 -8.62 -15.68
C GLN A 453 35.52 -8.04 -15.25
N PHE A 454 35.02 -8.39 -14.07
CA PHE A 454 33.79 -7.84 -13.53
C PHE A 454 33.86 -6.30 -13.40
N ILE A 455 34.93 -5.77 -12.81
CA ILE A 455 35.12 -4.32 -12.67
C ILE A 455 35.14 -3.63 -14.04
N GLN A 456 35.84 -4.21 -15.02
CA GLN A 456 35.92 -3.65 -16.38
C GLN A 456 34.58 -3.68 -17.11
N GLN A 457 33.84 -4.79 -16.98
CA GLN A 457 32.55 -5.00 -17.65
C GLN A 457 31.47 -4.09 -17.08
N TYR A 458 31.41 -3.94 -15.76
CA TYR A 458 30.34 -3.24 -15.06
C TYR A 458 30.70 -1.84 -14.56
N GLN A 459 31.95 -1.42 -14.76
CA GLN A 459 32.46 -0.10 -14.37
C GLN A 459 32.19 0.19 -12.88
N VAL A 460 32.52 -0.78 -12.02
CA VAL A 460 32.33 -0.66 -10.57
C VAL A 460 33.47 0.13 -9.95
N ASP A 461 33.14 1.22 -9.27
CA ASP A 461 34.12 2.11 -8.64
C ASP A 461 34.45 1.69 -7.20
N LEU A 462 33.43 1.24 -6.47
CA LEU A 462 33.56 0.84 -5.06
C LEU A 462 32.94 -0.53 -4.83
N TRP A 463 33.64 -1.34 -4.02
CA TRP A 463 33.16 -2.64 -3.58
C TRP A 463 32.98 -2.65 -2.07
N LEU A 464 31.73 -2.76 -1.61
CA LEU A 464 31.39 -2.78 -0.19
C LEU A 464 31.20 -4.23 0.28
N LEU A 465 31.97 -4.61 1.29
CA LEU A 465 31.97 -5.94 1.89
C LEU A 465 31.60 -5.88 3.37
N ASP A 466 30.79 -6.84 3.82
CA ASP A 466 30.63 -7.10 5.24
C ASP A 466 31.91 -7.74 5.79
N ARG A 467 32.26 -7.45 7.05
CA ARG A 467 33.51 -7.96 7.66
C ARG A 467 33.56 -9.49 7.71
N ASN A 468 32.41 -10.14 7.79
CA ASN A 468 32.24 -11.59 7.80
C ASN A 468 31.86 -12.15 6.42
N ALA A 469 32.03 -11.39 5.33
CA ALA A 469 31.56 -11.79 4.00
C ALA A 469 32.11 -13.14 3.51
N PHE A 470 33.25 -13.58 4.04
CA PHE A 470 33.94 -14.82 3.66
C PHE A 470 33.83 -15.94 4.71
N THR A 471 32.91 -15.85 5.67
CA THR A 471 32.66 -16.95 6.61
C THR A 471 31.54 -17.87 6.14
N VAL A 472 31.59 -19.14 6.56
CA VAL A 472 30.57 -20.13 6.20
C VAL A 472 29.21 -19.73 6.76
N GLU A 473 29.16 -19.18 7.97
CA GLU A 473 27.93 -18.74 8.62
C GLU A 473 27.25 -17.62 7.83
N TYR A 474 28.01 -16.68 7.28
CA TYR A 474 27.48 -15.60 6.47
C TYR A 474 26.86 -16.11 5.17
N LEU A 475 27.56 -17.02 4.47
CA LEU A 475 27.03 -17.68 3.27
C LEU A 475 25.78 -18.51 3.58
N GLN A 476 25.78 -19.23 4.70
CA GLN A 476 24.63 -20.00 5.17
C GLN A 476 23.45 -19.08 5.52
N GLN A 477 23.68 -17.91 6.11
CA GLN A 477 22.62 -16.93 6.38
C GLN A 477 22.06 -16.33 5.09
N MET A 478 22.92 -15.94 4.14
CA MET A 478 22.50 -15.49 2.81
C MET A 478 21.66 -16.55 2.08
N THR A 479 22.05 -17.83 2.14
CA THR A 479 21.29 -18.92 1.52
C THR A 479 20.07 -19.33 2.35
N GLY A 480 20.16 -19.27 3.68
CA GLY A 480 19.18 -19.77 4.66
C GLY A 480 18.05 -18.79 4.93
N LEU A 481 18.18 -17.52 4.55
CA LEU A 481 17.05 -16.59 4.42
C LEU A 481 16.05 -17.02 3.33
N SER A 482 16.37 -18.03 2.50
CA SER A 482 15.42 -18.72 1.62
C SER A 482 14.70 -19.92 2.26
N SER A 483 15.00 -20.28 3.52
CA SER A 483 14.39 -21.43 4.21
C SER A 483 13.99 -21.18 5.68
N SER A 484 14.43 -20.10 6.32
CA SER A 484 14.28 -19.91 7.79
C SER A 484 13.42 -18.72 8.24
N SER A 485 12.82 -17.93 7.32
CA SER A 485 11.96 -16.81 7.71
C SER A 485 10.56 -17.23 8.20
N GLN A 486 10.29 -18.52 8.39
CA GLN A 486 9.08 -19.00 9.08
C GLN A 486 9.17 -18.91 10.61
N ASN A 487 10.36 -18.77 11.21
CA ASN A 487 10.51 -18.83 12.67
C ASN A 487 10.73 -17.49 13.40
N GLN A 488 10.64 -16.34 12.72
CA GLN A 488 10.74 -15.04 13.41
C GLN A 488 9.67 -13.99 13.03
N LYS A 489 8.69 -14.33 12.18
CA LYS A 489 7.53 -13.45 11.92
C LYS A 489 6.17 -14.16 12.05
N GLY A 490 6.14 -15.31 12.72
CA GLY A 490 4.93 -16.09 12.99
C GLY A 490 4.97 -16.66 14.40
N ASP A 491 4.86 -15.78 15.39
CA ASP A 491 4.28 -16.03 16.72
C ASP A 491 4.57 -14.80 17.59
N ARG A 492 3.69 -13.81 17.48
CA ARG A 492 3.28 -12.84 18.53
C ARG A 492 2.21 -11.88 18.01
#